data_AF-A0AAN9VZA4-F1
#
_entry.id   AF-A0AAN9VZA4-F1
#
_cell.length_a   1.000
_cell.length_b   1.000
_cell.length_c   1.000
_cell.angle_alpha   90.00
_cell.angle_beta   90.00
_cell.angle_gamma   90.00
#
_symmetry.space_group_name_H-M   'P 1'
#
loop_
_entity.id
_entity.type
_entity.pdbx_description
1 polymer ?
#
loop_
_entity_poly.entity_id
_entity_poly.type
_entity_poly.pdbx_seq_one_letter_code
_entity_poly.pdbx_strand_id
1 'polypeptide(L)'
;MSDIKSNIALLCKYLKILYGCNMKNEHFRLAKFNSTKEDTVSQFWQLLFRICHDEFKVNIFYGENIVNFVKLNLALLKYDSLQFYSLPTDMSSGSRELLLAFAWLLASQDILERATHRKIVNSNASREYAHLDFCEISTNETDLNINIKTLQSACDCLLWYAGKISQNLRAIDELGKEWMHITTKIHSETQNACGLPHLSTGDAKLIYDTKDSSNGYEHLFNCTLLLETRSSWSKKCSTFWEWMETVVAERDKEVSQAFGIEARCLILRFIKVLKRIIQAVMFERKSEVSPGTAKPSTSEEACVEDEETFLGVPRFILHSGNNETDMAKLLSDLTDQETHLKTEYSLNIEDVKNFLGHLSKKLNGVTFLNI
;
A
#
# COMPACT_ATOMS: atom_id res chain seq x y z
N MET A 1 13.81 16.91 -29.08
CA MET A 1 14.71 16.29 -28.06
C MET A 1 14.67 17.01 -26.70
N SER A 2 14.20 18.26 -26.61
CA SER A 2 13.98 18.99 -25.34
C SER A 2 12.85 18.39 -24.49
N ASP A 3 11.82 17.84 -25.13
CA ASP A 3 10.63 17.32 -24.44
C ASP A 3 10.93 16.06 -23.60
N ILE A 4 11.77 15.15 -24.10
CA ILE A 4 12.12 13.93 -23.35
C ILE A 4 12.92 14.25 -22.08
N LYS A 5 13.81 15.24 -22.11
CA LYS A 5 14.56 15.66 -20.92
C LYS A 5 13.60 16.24 -19.87
N SER A 6 12.63 17.06 -20.29
CA SER A 6 11.59 17.58 -19.40
C SER A 6 10.70 16.45 -18.84
N ASN A 7 10.35 15.46 -19.67
CA ASN A 7 9.50 14.35 -19.28
C ASN A 7 10.18 13.39 -18.29
N ILE A 8 11.46 13.04 -18.52
CA ILE A 8 12.23 12.24 -17.58
C ILE A 8 12.44 12.99 -16.25
N ALA A 9 12.62 14.33 -16.28
CA ALA A 9 12.68 15.12 -15.05
C ALA A 9 11.37 15.05 -14.27
N LEU A 10 10.24 15.10 -14.97
CA LEU A 10 8.93 14.95 -14.35
C LEU A 10 8.75 13.56 -13.72
N LEU A 11 9.19 12.50 -14.41
CA LEU A 11 9.20 11.15 -13.85
C LEU A 11 10.10 11.06 -12.60
N CYS A 12 11.29 11.64 -12.64
CA CYS A 12 12.20 11.68 -11.49
C CYS A 12 11.57 12.40 -10.30
N LYS A 13 10.88 13.53 -10.54
CA LYS A 13 10.11 14.24 -9.51
C LYS A 13 9.03 13.33 -8.91
N TYR A 14 8.29 12.62 -9.77
CA TYR A 14 7.22 11.72 -9.34
C TYR A 14 7.77 10.56 -8.47
N LEU A 15 8.84 9.92 -8.92
CA LEU A 15 9.52 8.85 -8.17
C LEU A 15 10.10 9.34 -6.84
N LYS A 16 10.61 10.57 -6.79
CA LYS A 16 11.09 11.18 -5.54
C LYS A 16 9.95 11.35 -4.53
N ILE A 17 8.79 11.85 -4.98
CA ILE A 17 7.63 12.01 -4.10
C ILE A 17 7.10 10.65 -3.64
N LEU A 18 7.06 9.64 -4.52
CA LEU A 18 6.52 8.31 -4.18
C LEU A 18 7.47 7.47 -3.33
N TYR A 19 8.71 7.28 -3.75
CA TYR A 19 9.64 6.30 -3.17
C TYR A 19 10.87 6.95 -2.51
N GLY A 20 10.96 8.29 -2.49
CA GLY A 20 12.11 9.01 -1.93
C GLY A 20 13.42 8.83 -2.73
N CYS A 21 13.35 8.35 -3.97
CA CYS A 21 14.52 8.07 -4.80
C CYS A 21 15.03 9.35 -5.49
N ASN A 22 16.33 9.64 -5.36
CA ASN A 22 16.97 10.79 -6.00
C ASN A 22 17.53 10.43 -7.39
N MET A 23 16.64 10.04 -8.30
CA MET A 23 17.02 9.80 -9.69
C MET A 23 17.22 11.11 -10.47
N LYS A 24 18.23 11.12 -11.36
CA LYS A 24 18.49 12.23 -12.28
C LYS A 24 18.21 11.77 -13.71
N ASN A 25 17.87 12.72 -14.58
CA ASN A 25 17.70 12.47 -16.01
C ASN A 25 18.94 11.82 -16.66
N GLU A 26 20.12 12.16 -16.14
CA GLU A 26 21.37 11.62 -16.62
C GLU A 26 21.46 10.10 -16.41
N HIS A 27 20.95 9.57 -15.30
CA HIS A 27 20.91 8.12 -15.06
C HIS A 27 20.09 7.40 -16.14
N PHE A 28 18.95 7.95 -16.56
CA PHE A 28 18.13 7.39 -17.65
C PHE A 28 18.84 7.46 -19.01
N ARG A 29 19.53 8.57 -19.28
CA ARG A 29 20.34 8.73 -20.50
C ARG A 29 21.48 7.73 -20.56
N LEU A 30 22.21 7.55 -19.46
CA LEU A 30 23.32 6.60 -19.33
C LEU A 30 22.83 5.15 -19.42
N ALA A 31 21.69 4.85 -18.79
CA ALA A 31 21.07 3.53 -18.87
C ALA A 31 20.65 3.15 -20.29
N LYS A 32 20.17 4.08 -21.11
CA LYS A 32 19.90 3.81 -22.53
C LYS A 32 21.12 3.26 -23.28
N PHE A 33 22.33 3.69 -22.93
CA PHE A 33 23.58 3.21 -23.55
C PHE A 33 24.31 2.16 -22.72
N ASN A 34 23.62 1.53 -21.76
CA ASN A 34 24.18 0.53 -20.84
C ASN A 34 25.48 0.99 -20.13
N SER A 35 25.59 2.29 -19.89
CA SER A 35 26.74 2.89 -19.21
C SER A 35 26.63 2.67 -17.71
N THR A 36 27.75 2.36 -17.07
CA THR A 36 27.88 2.11 -15.63
C THR A 36 28.39 3.32 -14.86
N LYS A 37 28.52 4.48 -15.52
CA LYS A 37 28.98 5.74 -14.94
C LYS A 37 27.96 6.33 -13.95
N GLU A 38 28.45 7.18 -13.05
CA GLU A 38 27.64 7.95 -12.07
C GLU A 38 26.73 7.09 -11.19
N ASP A 39 27.19 5.91 -10.75
CA ASP A 39 26.42 4.98 -9.89
C ASP A 39 25.03 4.61 -10.44
N THR A 40 24.83 4.77 -11.76
CA THR A 40 23.53 4.57 -12.43
C THR A 40 22.94 3.20 -12.10
N VAL A 41 23.75 2.15 -12.13
CA VAL A 41 23.33 0.77 -11.88
C VAL A 41 22.81 0.61 -10.44
N SER A 42 23.56 1.12 -9.45
CA SER A 42 23.17 1.08 -8.04
C SER A 42 21.87 1.84 -7.78
N GLN A 43 21.72 3.02 -8.39
CA GLN A 43 20.50 3.84 -8.26
C GLN A 43 19.27 3.12 -8.83
N PHE A 44 19.39 2.42 -9.96
CA PHE A 44 18.29 1.63 -10.50
C PHE A 44 17.95 0.40 -9.65
N TRP A 45 18.93 -0.30 -9.09
CA TRP A 45 18.68 -1.40 -8.14
C TRP A 45 17.95 -0.90 -6.89
N GLN A 46 18.38 0.22 -6.32
CA GLN A 46 17.71 0.83 -5.17
C GLN A 46 16.28 1.27 -5.49
N LEU A 47 16.04 1.84 -6.67
CA LEU A 47 14.71 2.20 -7.14
C LEU A 47 13.80 0.96 -7.22
N LEU A 48 14.25 -0.09 -7.92
CA LEU A 48 13.49 -1.33 -8.06
C LEU A 48 13.23 -2.00 -6.71
N PHE A 49 14.20 -1.95 -5.80
CA PHE A 49 14.06 -2.45 -4.44
C PHE A 49 12.96 -1.74 -3.68
N ARG A 50 12.96 -0.40 -3.66
CA ARG A 50 11.93 0.38 -2.96
C ARG A 50 10.55 0.14 -3.54
N ILE A 51 10.43 0.10 -4.86
CA ILE A 51 9.17 -0.26 -5.53
C ILE A 51 8.73 -1.66 -5.08
N CYS A 52 9.63 -2.65 -5.09
CA CYS A 52 9.26 -4.01 -4.73
C CYS A 52 8.83 -4.15 -3.27
N HIS A 53 9.59 -3.51 -2.38
CA HIS A 53 9.34 -3.48 -0.95
C HIS A 53 7.99 -2.83 -0.62
N ASP A 54 7.72 -1.65 -1.18
CA ASP A 54 6.54 -0.88 -0.83
C ASP A 54 5.27 -1.42 -1.50
N GLU A 55 5.37 -1.92 -2.75
CA GLU A 55 4.20 -2.33 -3.54
C GLU A 55 3.78 -3.78 -3.33
N PHE A 56 4.72 -4.71 -3.10
CA PHE A 56 4.40 -6.15 -3.18
C PHE A 56 4.42 -6.90 -1.85
N LYS A 57 4.88 -6.29 -0.74
CA LYS A 57 4.83 -6.83 0.65
C LYS A 57 5.19 -8.33 0.78
N VAL A 58 6.04 -8.87 -0.10
CA VAL A 58 6.49 -10.27 -0.05
C VAL A 58 7.60 -10.37 1.00
N ASN A 59 7.20 -10.55 2.26
CA ASN A 59 8.08 -10.59 3.44
C ASN A 59 8.79 -11.93 3.66
N ILE A 60 8.97 -12.72 2.60
CA ILE A 60 9.46 -14.10 2.74
C ILE A 60 10.98 -14.12 3.00
N PHE A 61 11.71 -13.03 2.70
CA PHE A 61 13.17 -12.97 2.80
C PHE A 61 13.68 -11.63 3.34
N TYR A 62 13.37 -11.33 4.61
CA TYR A 62 14.09 -10.28 5.34
C TYR A 62 15.51 -10.77 5.67
N GLY A 63 16.51 -10.34 4.90
CA GLY A 63 17.92 -10.63 5.17
C GLY A 63 18.80 -10.90 3.94
N GLU A 64 18.21 -11.01 2.75
CA GLU A 64 18.98 -11.26 1.51
C GLU A 64 19.47 -9.98 0.82
N ASN A 65 20.52 -10.11 -0.01
CA ASN A 65 21.04 -9.06 -0.88
C ASN A 65 19.91 -8.43 -1.72
N ILE A 66 19.87 -7.09 -1.79
CA ILE A 66 18.93 -6.27 -2.57
C ILE A 66 18.69 -6.85 -3.98
N VAL A 67 19.75 -7.30 -4.66
CA VAL A 67 19.66 -7.85 -6.02
C VAL A 67 18.80 -9.12 -6.06
N ASN A 68 18.98 -10.04 -5.12
CA ASN A 68 18.22 -11.29 -5.06
C ASN A 68 16.76 -11.02 -4.72
N PHE A 69 16.52 -10.10 -3.78
CA PHE A 69 15.17 -9.68 -3.43
C PHE A 69 14.41 -9.15 -4.65
N VAL A 70 15.03 -8.24 -5.42
CA VAL A 70 14.40 -7.67 -6.62
C VAL A 70 14.21 -8.74 -7.71
N LYS A 71 15.20 -9.60 -7.95
CA LYS A 71 15.07 -10.69 -8.93
C LYS A 71 13.93 -11.65 -8.58
N LEU A 72 13.84 -12.06 -7.32
CA LEU A 72 12.79 -12.97 -6.86
C LEU A 72 11.41 -12.33 -7.00
N ASN A 73 11.26 -11.06 -6.59
CA ASN A 73 10.00 -10.33 -6.77
C ASN A 73 9.60 -10.22 -8.25
N LEU A 74 10.52 -9.84 -9.14
CA LEU A 74 10.24 -9.78 -10.57
C LEU A 74 9.92 -11.16 -11.17
N ALA A 75 10.54 -12.23 -10.68
CA ALA A 75 10.23 -13.60 -11.10
C ALA A 75 8.81 -14.01 -10.65
N LEU A 76 8.40 -13.66 -9.43
CA LEU A 76 7.02 -13.86 -8.96
C LEU A 76 6.00 -13.08 -9.80
N LEU A 77 6.38 -11.89 -10.26
CA LEU A 77 5.57 -11.09 -11.18
C LEU A 77 5.63 -11.57 -12.65
N LYS A 78 6.37 -12.64 -12.93
CA LYS A 78 6.54 -13.27 -14.25
C LYS A 78 7.23 -12.38 -15.29
N TYR A 79 8.16 -11.54 -14.85
CA TYR A 79 9.06 -10.85 -15.77
C TYR A 79 9.97 -11.87 -16.47
N ASP A 80 10.06 -11.85 -17.79
CA ASP A 80 10.64 -12.93 -18.60
C ASP A 80 11.98 -12.57 -19.28
N SER A 81 12.60 -11.44 -18.92
CA SER A 81 13.92 -11.08 -19.46
C SER A 81 15.04 -11.92 -18.84
N LEU A 82 15.57 -12.88 -19.60
CA LEU A 82 16.72 -13.69 -19.19
C LEU A 82 17.96 -12.82 -18.87
N GLN A 83 18.19 -11.77 -19.67
CA GLN A 83 19.35 -10.89 -19.52
C GLN A 83 19.33 -10.16 -18.17
N PHE A 84 18.15 -9.82 -17.68
CA PHE A 84 17.98 -9.24 -16.34
C PHE A 84 18.38 -10.23 -15.23
N TYR A 85 17.99 -11.50 -15.34
CA TYR A 85 18.36 -12.52 -14.34
C TYR A 85 19.84 -12.89 -14.39
N SER A 86 20.48 -12.74 -15.55
CA SER A 86 21.92 -12.93 -15.74
C SER A 86 22.78 -11.80 -15.17
N LEU A 87 22.20 -10.69 -14.70
CA LEU A 87 22.96 -9.58 -14.12
C LEU A 87 23.73 -10.00 -12.85
N PRO A 88 24.93 -9.46 -12.62
CA PRO A 88 25.73 -9.84 -11.46
C PRO A 88 25.15 -9.26 -10.16
N THR A 89 25.44 -9.91 -9.03
CA THR A 89 24.94 -9.52 -7.70
C THR A 89 25.71 -8.35 -7.08
N ASP A 90 26.81 -7.93 -7.71
CA ASP A 90 27.70 -6.84 -7.29
C ASP A 90 27.24 -5.45 -7.78
N MET A 91 26.11 -5.37 -8.50
CA MET A 91 25.57 -4.15 -9.09
C MET A 91 26.56 -3.44 -10.04
N SER A 92 27.49 -4.17 -10.67
CA SER A 92 28.53 -3.59 -11.52
C SER A 92 28.07 -3.23 -12.93
N SER A 93 27.01 -3.88 -13.45
CA SER A 93 26.58 -3.76 -14.85
C SER A 93 25.08 -3.96 -15.04
N GLY A 94 24.58 -3.61 -16.23
CA GLY A 94 23.19 -3.88 -16.64
C GLY A 94 22.22 -2.72 -16.48
N SER A 95 22.68 -1.46 -16.54
CA SER A 95 21.80 -0.30 -16.38
C SER A 95 20.65 -0.27 -17.39
N ARG A 96 20.85 -0.78 -18.62
CA ARG A 96 19.77 -0.88 -19.61
C ARG A 96 18.71 -1.91 -19.23
N GLU A 97 19.12 -3.12 -18.84
CA GLU A 97 18.19 -4.18 -18.46
C GLU A 97 17.39 -3.80 -17.21
N LEU A 98 17.99 -3.03 -16.30
CA LEU A 98 17.31 -2.46 -15.15
C LEU A 98 16.27 -1.40 -15.55
N LEU A 99 16.61 -0.53 -16.49
CA LEU A 99 15.68 0.45 -17.05
C LEU A 99 14.50 -0.24 -17.75
N LEU A 100 14.75 -1.32 -18.50
CA LEU A 100 13.71 -2.12 -19.14
C LEU A 100 12.81 -2.82 -18.11
N ALA A 101 13.38 -3.39 -17.05
CA ALA A 101 12.60 -3.98 -15.96
C ALA A 101 11.72 -2.93 -15.25
N PHE A 102 12.25 -1.73 -15.02
CA PHE A 102 11.49 -0.61 -14.48
C PHE A 102 10.35 -0.17 -15.41
N ALA A 103 10.63 -0.03 -16.71
CA ALA A 103 9.61 0.31 -17.70
C ALA A 103 8.52 -0.78 -17.81
N TRP A 104 8.91 -2.05 -17.69
CA TRP A 104 7.96 -3.15 -17.65
C TRP A 104 7.04 -3.10 -16.43
N LEU A 105 7.57 -2.75 -15.24
CA LEU A 105 6.76 -2.51 -14.05
C LEU A 105 5.80 -1.33 -14.25
N LEU A 106 6.25 -0.25 -14.89
CA LEU A 106 5.39 0.88 -15.23
C LEU A 106 4.23 0.48 -16.13
N ALA A 107 4.48 -0.32 -17.17
CA ALA A 107 3.49 -0.71 -18.16
C ALA A 107 2.54 -1.82 -17.69
N SER A 108 3.06 -2.81 -16.95
CA SER A 108 2.32 -4.04 -16.65
C SER A 108 1.63 -4.02 -15.28
N GLN A 109 2.08 -3.14 -14.39
CA GLN A 109 1.68 -3.16 -12.98
C GLN A 109 1.14 -1.80 -12.49
N ASP A 110 1.09 -0.77 -13.34
CA ASP A 110 0.60 0.57 -13.00
C ASP A 110 1.16 1.09 -11.66
N ILE A 111 2.45 0.83 -11.40
CA ILE A 111 3.08 1.06 -10.08
C ILE A 111 2.97 2.52 -9.62
N LEU A 112 2.92 3.49 -10.54
CA LEU A 112 2.76 4.91 -10.19
C LEU A 112 1.34 5.22 -9.72
N GLU A 113 0.34 4.66 -10.40
CA GLU A 113 -1.08 4.81 -10.07
C GLU A 113 -1.36 4.17 -8.70
N ARG A 114 -0.91 2.92 -8.50
CA ARG A 114 -1.10 2.18 -7.23
C ARG A 114 -0.41 2.86 -6.06
N ALA A 115 0.83 3.30 -6.23
CA ALA A 115 1.56 4.01 -5.18
C ALA A 115 0.89 5.36 -4.85
N THR A 116 0.41 6.07 -5.87
CA THR A 116 -0.30 7.35 -5.69
C THR A 116 -1.60 7.14 -4.93
N HIS A 117 -2.40 6.16 -5.35
CA HIS A 117 -3.63 5.78 -4.67
C HIS A 117 -3.36 5.41 -3.22
N ARG A 118 -2.35 4.57 -2.94
CA ARG A 118 -1.99 4.22 -1.57
C ARG A 118 -1.62 5.45 -0.73
N LYS A 119 -0.80 6.35 -1.26
CA LYS A 119 -0.40 7.57 -0.54
C LYS A 119 -1.59 8.49 -0.26
N ILE A 120 -2.50 8.61 -1.22
CA ILE A 120 -3.71 9.43 -1.07
C ILE A 120 -4.67 8.80 -0.07
N VAL A 121 -4.97 7.50 -0.15
CA VAL A 121 -5.85 6.82 0.80
C VAL A 121 -5.29 6.85 2.23
N ASN A 122 -3.97 6.75 2.37
CA ASN A 122 -3.32 6.87 3.67
C ASN A 122 -3.17 8.32 4.14
N SER A 123 -3.48 9.31 3.30
CA SER A 123 -3.40 10.71 3.68
C SER A 123 -4.63 11.18 4.44
N ASN A 124 -4.46 12.22 5.25
CA ASN A 124 -5.58 12.90 5.92
C ASN A 124 -6.59 13.47 4.92
N ALA A 125 -6.21 13.68 3.65
CA ALA A 125 -7.09 14.23 2.61
C ALA A 125 -8.21 13.27 2.18
N SER A 126 -8.03 11.96 2.39
CA SER A 126 -9.00 10.94 1.96
C SER A 126 -9.72 10.29 3.13
N ARG A 127 -9.42 10.71 4.35
CA ARG A 127 -9.91 10.08 5.57
C ARG A 127 -10.91 11.03 6.23
N GLU A 128 -12.04 10.46 6.63
CA GLU A 128 -13.00 11.18 7.45
C GLU A 128 -12.39 11.59 8.79
N TYR A 129 -11.42 10.82 9.28
CA TYR A 129 -10.82 10.93 10.60
C TYR A 129 -9.28 11.06 10.53
N ALA A 130 -8.72 11.83 11.47
CA ALA A 130 -7.27 11.93 11.65
C ALA A 130 -6.61 10.56 11.85
N HIS A 131 -5.36 10.42 11.41
CA HIS A 131 -4.61 9.18 11.55
C HIS A 131 -4.45 8.78 13.02
N LEU A 132 -5.10 7.68 13.41
CA LEU A 132 -4.81 7.00 14.68
C LEU A 132 -3.50 6.23 14.49
N ASP A 133 -2.40 6.76 15.02
CA ASP A 133 -1.16 5.98 15.18
C ASP A 133 -1.43 4.88 16.22
N PHE A 134 -1.74 3.67 15.74
CA PHE A 134 -1.86 2.48 16.58
C PHE A 134 -0.49 1.99 17.12
N CYS A 135 0.56 2.82 17.07
CA CYS A 135 1.95 2.42 17.26
C CYS A 135 2.57 2.74 18.62
N GLU A 136 1.82 3.25 19.60
CA GLU A 136 2.35 3.46 20.96
C GLU A 136 1.54 2.71 22.03
N ILE A 137 1.21 1.44 21.78
CA ILE A 137 0.90 0.53 22.89
C ILE A 137 2.25 0.14 23.51
N SER A 138 2.75 1.01 24.39
CA SER A 138 3.82 0.70 25.33
C SER A 138 3.43 -0.57 26.08
N THR A 139 4.14 -1.66 25.78
CA THR A 139 4.07 -2.93 26.51
C THR A 139 4.68 -2.73 27.90
N ASN A 140 3.96 -2.07 28.79
CA ASN A 140 4.20 -2.25 30.22
C ASN A 140 3.53 -3.57 30.60
N GLU A 141 4.28 -4.65 30.38
CA GLU A 141 4.00 -5.96 30.94
C GLU A 141 3.90 -5.84 32.46
N THR A 142 2.69 -5.73 32.99
CA THR A 142 2.45 -5.99 34.42
C THR A 142 1.18 -6.82 34.58
N ASP A 143 1.39 -7.99 35.17
CA ASP A 143 0.43 -8.81 35.90
C ASP A 143 -0.55 -9.70 35.12
N LEU A 144 -0.02 -10.57 34.25
CA LEU A 144 -0.68 -11.84 33.92
C LEU A 144 -0.13 -13.00 34.78
N ASN A 145 -0.16 -12.85 36.11
CA ASN A 145 0.21 -13.94 37.01
C ASN A 145 -1.04 -14.77 37.39
N ILE A 146 -1.63 -15.43 36.40
CA ILE A 146 -2.85 -16.24 36.60
C ILE A 146 -2.46 -17.62 37.12
N ASN A 147 -2.53 -17.80 38.43
CA ASN A 147 -2.27 -19.07 39.09
C ASN A 147 -3.46 -20.04 38.93
N ILE A 148 -3.59 -20.62 37.74
CA ILE A 148 -4.60 -21.64 37.44
C ILE A 148 -4.18 -22.95 38.12
N LYS A 149 -4.77 -23.26 39.28
CA LYS A 149 -4.53 -24.50 40.04
C LYS A 149 -5.58 -25.58 39.81
N THR A 150 -6.79 -25.21 39.37
CA THR A 150 -7.92 -26.14 39.19
C THR A 150 -8.72 -25.85 37.92
N LEU A 151 -9.41 -26.86 37.38
CA LEU A 151 -10.29 -26.72 36.20
C LEU A 151 -11.38 -25.67 36.43
N GLN A 152 -11.96 -25.63 37.64
CA GLN A 152 -12.94 -24.61 38.01
C GLN A 152 -12.35 -23.20 37.94
N SER A 153 -11.14 -22.99 38.47
CA SER A 153 -10.46 -21.68 38.38
C SER A 153 -10.14 -21.27 36.95
N ALA A 154 -9.91 -22.25 36.05
CA ALA A 154 -9.74 -21.99 34.62
C ALA A 154 -11.06 -21.57 33.96
N CYS A 155 -12.17 -22.27 34.27
CA CYS A 155 -13.50 -21.94 33.77
C CYS A 155 -13.98 -20.57 34.25
N ASP A 156 -13.79 -20.25 35.53
CA ASP A 156 -14.19 -18.95 36.10
C ASP A 156 -13.36 -17.81 35.49
N CYS A 157 -12.06 -18.05 35.25
CA CYS A 157 -11.18 -17.12 34.56
C CYS A 157 -11.61 -16.89 33.10
N LEU A 158 -11.94 -17.95 32.37
CA LEU A 158 -12.46 -17.86 31.01
C LEU A 158 -13.79 -17.10 30.95
N LEU A 159 -14.69 -17.35 31.90
CA LEU A 159 -15.96 -16.64 31.99
C LEU A 159 -15.75 -15.15 32.27
N TRP A 160 -14.79 -14.81 33.14
CA TRP A 160 -14.41 -13.43 33.41
C TRP A 160 -13.85 -12.74 32.16
N TYR A 161 -12.93 -13.38 31.43
CA TYR A 161 -12.40 -12.82 30.18
C TYR A 161 -13.47 -12.70 29.10
N ALA A 162 -14.35 -13.69 28.95
CA ALA A 162 -15.47 -13.61 28.01
C ALA A 162 -16.40 -12.44 28.37
N GLY A 163 -16.67 -12.23 29.66
CA GLY A 163 -17.40 -11.07 30.17
C GLY A 163 -16.69 -9.76 29.83
N LYS A 164 -15.38 -9.67 30.07
CA LYS A 164 -14.58 -8.46 29.79
C LYS A 164 -14.53 -8.15 28.29
N ILE A 165 -14.33 -9.17 27.44
CA ILE A 165 -14.38 -9.01 25.98
C ILE A 165 -15.77 -8.53 25.55
N SER A 166 -16.84 -9.13 26.08
CA SER A 166 -18.20 -8.72 25.75
C SER A 166 -18.51 -7.27 26.17
N GLN A 167 -18.01 -6.84 27.34
CA GLN A 167 -18.13 -5.45 27.78
C GLN A 167 -17.37 -4.52 26.86
N ASN A 168 -16.15 -4.89 26.47
CA ASN A 168 -15.35 -4.06 25.58
C ASN A 168 -15.96 -3.94 24.19
N LEU A 169 -16.50 -5.03 23.64
CA LEU A 169 -17.19 -5.00 22.36
C LEU A 169 -18.42 -4.10 22.41
N ARG A 170 -19.18 -4.11 23.52
CA ARG A 170 -20.32 -3.22 23.71
C ARG A 170 -19.89 -1.76 23.76
N ALA A 171 -18.82 -1.47 24.50
CA ALA A 171 -18.32 -0.10 24.56
C ALA A 171 -17.80 0.38 23.20
N ILE A 172 -17.07 -0.45 22.43
CA ILE A 172 -16.66 -0.12 21.06
C ILE A 172 -17.88 0.22 20.17
N ASP A 173 -18.99 -0.51 20.31
CA ASP A 173 -20.23 -0.22 19.60
C ASP A 173 -20.89 1.10 20.04
N GLU A 174 -20.92 1.37 21.35
CA GLU A 174 -21.43 2.63 21.92
C GLU A 174 -20.61 3.83 21.42
N LEU A 175 -19.28 3.70 21.43
CA LEU A 175 -18.37 4.73 20.93
C LEU A 175 -18.49 4.92 19.42
N GLY A 176 -18.68 3.83 18.66
CA GLY A 176 -18.96 3.92 17.22
C GLY A 176 -20.23 4.72 16.92
N LYS A 177 -21.26 4.58 17.76
CA LYS A 177 -22.50 5.37 17.65
C LYS A 177 -22.28 6.84 18.02
N GLU A 178 -21.54 7.11 19.09
CA GLU A 178 -21.18 8.48 19.48
C GLU A 178 -20.34 9.17 18.40
N TRP A 179 -19.35 8.47 17.85
CA TRP A 179 -18.54 8.95 16.73
C TRP A 179 -19.41 9.30 15.53
N MET A 180 -20.29 8.39 15.11
CA MET A 180 -21.21 8.65 14.00
C MET A 180 -22.11 9.87 14.27
N HIS A 181 -22.61 10.01 15.50
CA HIS A 181 -23.43 11.15 15.90
C HIS A 181 -22.66 12.48 15.75
N ILE A 182 -21.43 12.53 16.25
CA ILE A 182 -20.58 13.73 16.17
C ILE A 182 -20.18 14.03 14.73
N THR A 183 -19.78 13.03 13.94
CA THR A 183 -19.47 13.21 12.51
C THR A 183 -20.66 13.76 11.75
N THR A 184 -21.86 13.20 11.96
CA THR A 184 -23.08 13.68 11.31
C THR A 184 -23.38 15.12 11.69
N LYS A 185 -23.18 15.48 12.97
CA LYS A 185 -23.33 16.86 13.44
C LYS A 185 -22.34 17.79 12.73
N ILE A 186 -21.05 17.45 12.67
CA ILE A 186 -20.03 18.21 11.94
C ILE A 186 -20.41 18.40 10.47
N HIS A 187 -20.85 17.34 9.79
CA HIS A 187 -21.27 17.44 8.39
C HIS A 187 -22.48 18.35 8.19
N SER A 188 -23.47 18.27 9.08
CA SER A 188 -24.64 19.13 9.04
C SER A 188 -24.29 20.60 9.32
N GLU A 189 -23.35 20.85 10.23
CA GLU A 189 -22.93 22.20 10.61
C GLU A 189 -21.96 22.83 9.59
N THR A 190 -21.23 22.01 8.84
CA THR A 190 -20.26 22.46 7.82
C THR A 190 -20.80 22.36 6.39
N GLN A 191 -22.12 22.17 6.24
CA GLN A 191 -22.73 22.03 4.93
C GLN A 191 -22.46 23.27 4.07
N ASN A 192 -22.01 23.06 2.82
CA ASN A 192 -21.61 24.11 1.88
C ASN A 192 -20.44 25.01 2.34
N ALA A 193 -19.70 24.61 3.38
CA ALA A 193 -18.53 25.37 3.83
C ALA A 193 -17.42 25.34 2.75
N CYS A 194 -16.83 26.51 2.48
CA CYS A 194 -15.71 26.65 1.54
C CYS A 194 -15.95 26.10 0.13
N GLY A 195 -17.21 26.01 -0.32
CA GLY A 195 -17.56 25.46 -1.64
C GLY A 195 -17.51 23.94 -1.73
N LEU A 196 -17.36 23.25 -0.60
CA LEU A 196 -17.47 21.79 -0.47
C LEU A 196 -18.86 21.41 0.06
N PRO A 197 -19.38 20.21 -0.26
CA PRO A 197 -20.67 19.75 0.28
C PRO A 197 -20.72 19.76 1.81
N HIS A 198 -19.64 19.32 2.46
CA HIS A 198 -19.37 19.43 3.90
C HIS A 198 -17.86 19.31 4.14
N LEU A 199 -17.38 19.62 5.34
CA LEU A 199 -16.00 19.36 5.75
C LEU A 199 -15.88 18.00 6.41
N SER A 200 -14.76 17.31 6.24
CA SER A 200 -14.46 16.11 7.03
C SER A 200 -14.15 16.49 8.48
N THR A 201 -14.26 15.55 9.41
CA THR A 201 -13.87 15.83 10.82
C THR A 201 -12.39 16.19 10.94
N GLY A 202 -11.53 15.61 10.08
CA GLY A 202 -10.12 15.95 9.99
C GLY A 202 -9.87 17.39 9.54
N ASP A 203 -10.59 17.86 8.51
CA ASP A 203 -10.50 19.23 8.02
C ASP A 203 -10.98 20.23 9.07
N ALA A 204 -12.09 19.90 9.75
CA ALA A 204 -12.64 20.73 10.81
C ALA A 204 -11.67 20.86 12.00
N LYS A 205 -10.99 19.77 12.37
CA LYS A 205 -9.93 19.78 13.40
C LYS A 205 -8.73 20.62 12.97
N LEU A 206 -8.30 20.52 11.72
CA LEU A 206 -7.19 21.30 11.15
C LEU A 206 -7.44 22.81 11.14
N ILE A 207 -8.69 23.22 10.91
CA ILE A 207 -9.11 24.62 10.95
C ILE A 207 -9.16 25.14 12.40
N TYR A 208 -9.62 24.30 13.33
CA TYR A 208 -9.79 24.67 14.72
C TYR A 208 -8.47 24.72 15.50
N ASP A 209 -7.62 23.68 15.39
CA ASP A 209 -6.34 23.62 16.08
C ASP A 209 -5.17 24.00 15.17
N THR A 210 -4.84 25.29 15.19
CA THR A 210 -3.69 25.84 14.45
C THR A 210 -2.33 25.33 14.93
N LYS A 211 -2.20 24.70 16.11
CA LYS A 211 -0.90 24.24 16.64
C LYS A 211 -0.46 22.91 16.04
N ASP A 212 -1.39 21.98 15.82
CA ASP A 212 -1.16 20.72 15.08
C ASP A 212 -1.21 20.89 13.56
N SER A 213 -1.52 22.11 13.10
CA SER A 213 -1.82 22.37 11.70
C SER A 213 -0.60 22.34 10.77
N SER A 214 0.62 22.58 11.26
CA SER A 214 1.82 22.63 10.40
C SER A 214 2.06 21.30 9.68
N ASN A 215 1.91 20.18 10.40
CA ASN A 215 2.14 18.85 9.86
C ASN A 215 1.00 18.43 8.91
N GLY A 216 -0.24 18.82 9.22
CA GLY A 216 -1.39 18.54 8.36
C GLY A 216 -1.37 19.34 7.05
N TYR A 217 -1.01 20.63 7.10
CA TYR A 217 -0.84 21.45 5.89
C TYR A 217 0.33 20.98 5.02
N GLU A 218 1.45 20.56 5.61
CA GLU A 218 2.56 19.97 4.85
C GLU A 218 2.12 18.68 4.15
N HIS A 219 1.34 17.84 4.83
CA HIS A 219 0.82 16.60 4.25
C HIS A 219 -0.17 16.84 3.11
N LEU A 220 -1.10 17.80 3.27
CA LEU A 220 -2.02 18.22 2.22
C LEU A 220 -1.27 18.82 1.03
N PHE A 221 -0.28 19.68 1.29
CA PHE A 221 0.57 20.25 0.24
C PHE A 221 1.31 19.16 -0.54
N ASN A 222 1.85 18.15 0.14
CA ASN A 222 2.49 17.00 -0.49
C ASN A 222 1.50 16.18 -1.34
N CYS A 223 0.24 16.04 -0.91
CA CYS A 223 -0.81 15.38 -1.69
C CYS A 223 -1.18 16.18 -2.95
N THR A 224 -1.33 17.50 -2.83
CA THR A 224 -1.57 18.39 -3.98
C THR A 224 -0.41 18.31 -4.98
N LEU A 225 0.83 18.40 -4.50
CA LEU A 225 2.03 18.28 -5.32
C LEU A 225 2.10 16.92 -6.04
N LEU A 226 1.72 15.84 -5.35
CA LEU A 226 1.64 14.49 -5.92
C LEU A 226 0.59 14.42 -7.04
N LEU A 227 -0.61 14.95 -6.80
CA LEU A 227 -1.72 14.96 -7.76
C LEU A 227 -1.40 15.81 -9.00
N GLU A 228 -0.84 17.00 -8.82
CA GLU A 228 -0.38 17.85 -9.92
C GLU A 228 0.72 17.18 -10.76
N THR A 229 1.65 16.50 -10.08
CA THR A 229 2.74 15.76 -10.74
C THR A 229 2.18 14.56 -11.50
N ARG A 230 1.23 13.81 -10.94
CA ARG A 230 0.50 12.73 -11.62
C ARG A 230 -0.24 13.24 -12.86
N SER A 231 -1.00 14.33 -12.74
CA SER A 231 -1.73 14.94 -13.85
C SER A 231 -0.79 15.38 -14.97
N SER A 232 0.32 16.01 -14.61
CA SER A 232 1.36 16.41 -15.56
C SER A 232 2.01 15.20 -16.25
N TRP A 233 2.28 14.12 -15.51
CA TRP A 233 2.87 12.88 -16.04
C TRP A 233 1.92 12.19 -17.01
N SER A 234 0.63 12.06 -16.65
CA SER A 234 -0.40 11.45 -17.49
C SER A 234 -0.45 12.13 -18.88
N LYS A 235 -0.39 13.47 -18.93
CA LYS A 235 -0.39 14.23 -20.19
C LYS A 235 0.85 14.00 -21.07
N LYS A 236 1.99 13.65 -20.47
CA LYS A 236 3.29 13.55 -21.17
C LYS A 236 3.80 12.11 -21.28
N CYS A 237 3.12 11.13 -20.71
CA CYS A 237 3.62 9.76 -20.62
C CYS A 237 3.89 9.13 -22.00
N SER A 238 3.14 9.50 -23.05
CA SER A 238 3.36 9.02 -24.41
C SER A 238 4.79 9.26 -24.91
N THR A 239 5.33 10.47 -24.70
CA THR A 239 6.70 10.81 -25.10
C THR A 239 7.76 9.96 -24.38
N PHE A 240 7.47 9.48 -23.16
CA PHE A 240 8.36 8.54 -22.47
C PHE A 240 8.34 7.17 -23.14
N TRP A 241 7.16 6.69 -23.54
CA TRP A 241 7.03 5.41 -24.24
C TRP A 241 7.66 5.44 -25.63
N GLU A 242 7.48 6.51 -26.40
CA GLU A 242 8.18 6.73 -27.68
C GLU A 242 9.71 6.69 -27.49
N TRP A 243 10.22 7.26 -26.40
CA TRP A 243 11.65 7.18 -26.09
C TRP A 243 12.07 5.77 -25.67
N MET A 244 11.24 5.05 -24.90
CA MET A 244 11.52 3.66 -24.49
C MET A 244 11.61 2.71 -25.68
N GLU A 245 10.84 2.93 -26.76
CA GLU A 245 11.00 2.18 -28.01
C GLU A 245 12.43 2.31 -28.56
N THR A 246 13.03 3.50 -28.45
CA THR A 246 14.44 3.70 -28.84
C THR A 246 15.42 2.97 -27.93
N VAL A 247 15.09 2.76 -26.66
CA VAL A 247 15.92 1.98 -25.71
C VAL A 247 15.87 0.49 -26.08
N VAL A 248 14.69 -0.03 -26.44
CA VAL A 248 14.52 -1.40 -26.93
C VAL A 248 15.28 -1.60 -28.24
N ALA A 249 15.18 -0.65 -29.17
CA ALA A 249 15.92 -0.71 -30.44
C ALA A 249 17.44 -0.76 -30.23
N GLU A 250 17.99 0.02 -29.29
CA GLU A 250 19.42 -0.05 -28.93
C GLU A 250 19.81 -1.39 -28.30
N ARG A 251 18.95 -1.96 -27.45
CA ARG A 251 19.15 -3.29 -26.89
C ARG A 251 19.19 -4.35 -27.99
N ASP A 252 18.25 -4.33 -28.93
CA ASP A 252 18.17 -5.30 -30.02
C ASP A 252 19.37 -5.21 -30.97
N LYS A 253 19.91 -4.00 -31.20
CA LYS A 253 21.18 -3.80 -31.93
C LYS A 253 22.33 -4.51 -31.23
N GLU A 254 22.51 -4.30 -29.92
CA GLU A 254 23.58 -4.94 -29.15
C GLU A 254 23.44 -6.46 -29.10
N VAL A 255 22.23 -7.00 -28.89
CA VAL A 255 22.02 -8.45 -28.91
C VAL A 255 22.30 -9.02 -30.30
N SER A 256 22.06 -8.24 -31.36
CA SER A 256 22.34 -8.67 -32.74
C SER A 256 23.82 -8.64 -33.08
N GLN A 257 24.59 -7.81 -32.38
CA GLN A 257 26.05 -7.74 -32.50
C GLN A 257 26.75 -8.77 -31.60
N ALA A 258 26.22 -9.05 -30.40
CA ALA A 258 26.81 -9.95 -29.41
C ALA A 258 26.54 -11.44 -29.72
N PHE A 259 25.42 -11.76 -30.36
CA PHE A 259 25.11 -13.12 -30.80
C PHE A 259 25.06 -13.16 -32.32
N GLY A 260 26.01 -13.87 -32.93
CA GLY A 260 25.90 -14.26 -34.34
C GLY A 260 24.54 -14.94 -34.59
N ILE A 261 23.97 -14.73 -35.78
CA ILE A 261 22.65 -15.23 -36.20
C ILE A 261 22.48 -16.73 -35.85
N GLU A 262 23.57 -17.49 -35.93
CA GLU A 262 23.67 -18.91 -35.63
C GLU A 262 23.45 -19.28 -34.15
N ALA A 263 24.01 -18.50 -33.20
CA ALA A 263 23.83 -18.72 -31.77
C ALA A 263 22.38 -18.42 -31.32
N ARG A 264 21.73 -17.43 -31.95
CA ARG A 264 20.30 -17.13 -31.75
C ARG A 264 19.41 -18.27 -32.23
N CYS A 265 19.71 -18.85 -33.39
CA CYS A 265 19.00 -20.03 -33.90
C CYS A 265 19.15 -21.23 -32.97
N LEU A 266 20.34 -21.46 -32.40
CA LEU A 266 20.59 -22.54 -31.45
C LEU A 266 19.82 -22.36 -30.14
N ILE A 267 19.81 -21.16 -29.57
CA ILE A 267 19.07 -20.87 -28.33
C ILE A 267 17.55 -20.98 -28.57
N LEU A 268 17.03 -20.46 -29.68
CA LEU A 268 15.61 -20.62 -30.02
C LEU A 268 15.23 -22.09 -30.26
N ARG A 269 16.12 -22.88 -30.85
CA ARG A 269 15.94 -24.33 -31.01
C ARG A 269 15.94 -25.03 -29.65
N PHE A 270 16.85 -24.66 -28.76
CA PHE A 270 16.92 -25.18 -27.39
C PHE A 270 15.64 -24.83 -26.60
N ILE A 271 15.19 -23.57 -26.64
CA ILE A 271 13.95 -23.13 -25.98
C ILE A 271 12.74 -23.88 -26.54
N LYS A 272 12.66 -24.11 -27.86
CA LYS A 272 11.59 -24.91 -28.48
C LYS A 272 11.61 -26.36 -27.98
N VAL A 273 12.79 -26.96 -27.84
CA VAL A 273 12.94 -28.32 -27.28
C VAL A 273 12.51 -28.33 -25.80
N LEU A 274 12.97 -27.37 -25.01
CA LEU A 274 12.60 -27.26 -23.60
C LEU A 274 11.09 -27.06 -23.41
N LYS A 275 10.45 -26.20 -24.23
CA LYS A 275 8.99 -26.02 -24.24
C LYS A 275 8.27 -27.31 -24.59
N ARG A 276 8.76 -28.10 -25.55
CA ARG A 276 8.17 -29.42 -25.88
C ARG A 276 8.31 -30.41 -24.73
N ILE A 277 9.45 -30.44 -24.05
CA ILE A 277 9.67 -31.31 -22.88
C ILE A 277 8.75 -30.90 -21.74
N ILE A 278 8.68 -29.60 -21.41
CA ILE A 278 7.80 -29.09 -20.36
C ILE A 278 6.33 -29.35 -20.72
N GLN A 279 5.94 -29.15 -21.98
CA GLN A 279 4.59 -29.47 -22.45
C GLN A 279 4.30 -30.96 -22.36
N ALA A 280 5.22 -31.85 -22.72
CA ALA A 280 5.06 -33.29 -22.59
C ALA A 280 4.86 -33.72 -21.12
N VAL A 281 5.70 -33.21 -20.21
CA VAL A 281 5.60 -33.47 -18.76
C VAL A 281 4.30 -32.90 -18.17
N MET A 282 3.86 -31.74 -18.65
CA MET A 282 2.58 -31.12 -18.25
C MET A 282 1.36 -31.86 -18.84
N PHE A 283 1.49 -32.47 -20.02
CA PHE A 283 0.43 -33.26 -20.67
C PHE A 283 0.28 -34.63 -20.02
N GLU A 284 1.39 -35.27 -19.62
CA GLU A 284 1.37 -36.50 -18.82
C GLU A 284 0.65 -36.28 -17.48
N ARG A 285 0.83 -35.11 -16.83
CA ARG A 285 0.09 -34.74 -15.61
C ARG A 285 -1.36 -34.30 -15.82
N LYS A 286 -1.76 -33.88 -17.02
CA LYS A 286 -3.14 -33.42 -17.33
C LYS A 286 -4.02 -34.49 -17.98
N SER A 287 -3.46 -35.65 -18.32
CA SER A 287 -4.20 -36.76 -18.92
C SER A 287 -4.92 -37.65 -17.88
N GLU A 288 -4.77 -37.37 -16.58
CA GLU A 288 -5.55 -38.01 -15.50
C GLU A 288 -6.83 -37.24 -15.10
N VAL A 289 -7.08 -36.02 -15.63
CA VAL A 289 -8.33 -35.30 -15.35
C VAL A 289 -8.83 -34.57 -16.60
N SER A 290 -9.88 -35.12 -17.20
CA SER A 290 -10.70 -34.52 -18.25
C SER A 290 -12.15 -35.03 -18.05
N PRO A 291 -13.24 -34.49 -18.63
CA PRO A 291 -13.52 -33.16 -19.20
C PRO A 291 -14.91 -32.60 -18.77
N GLY A 292 -15.23 -31.37 -19.22
CA GLY A 292 -16.61 -30.87 -19.46
C GLY A 292 -16.99 -29.64 -18.63
N THR A 293 -17.71 -28.60 -19.08
CA THR A 293 -18.31 -28.22 -20.38
C THR A 293 -18.74 -26.72 -20.27
N ALA A 294 -19.04 -26.12 -21.43
CA ALA A 294 -19.27 -24.69 -21.74
C ALA A 294 -20.35 -23.86 -20.96
N LYS A 295 -20.02 -22.57 -20.70
CA LYS A 295 -20.67 -21.23 -20.95
C LYS A 295 -22.17 -21.14 -21.40
N PRO A 296 -22.80 -19.92 -21.51
CA PRO A 296 -22.89 -18.68 -20.68
C PRO A 296 -24.31 -17.99 -20.70
N SER A 297 -24.56 -16.89 -19.95
CA SER A 297 -25.47 -15.71 -20.28
C SER A 297 -25.85 -14.91 -19.00
N THR A 298 -25.57 -13.62 -18.79
CA THR A 298 -26.16 -12.30 -19.25
C THR A 298 -27.49 -11.81 -18.61
N SER A 299 -27.60 -10.47 -18.57
CA SER A 299 -28.66 -9.48 -18.17
C SER A 299 -28.85 -9.24 -16.66
N GLU A 300 -28.66 -8.03 -16.11
CA GLU A 300 -29.23 -6.66 -16.33
C GLU A 300 -30.57 -6.40 -15.60
N GLU A 301 -30.62 -5.19 -15.01
CA GLU A 301 -31.74 -4.34 -14.50
C GLU A 301 -31.49 -3.91 -13.03
N ALA A 302 -31.18 -2.62 -12.73
CA ALA A 302 -32.05 -1.41 -12.72
C ALA A 302 -33.20 -1.56 -11.70
N CYS A 303 -33.62 -0.61 -10.87
CA CYS A 303 -33.43 0.83 -10.65
C CYS A 303 -34.11 1.16 -9.28
N VAL A 304 -34.38 2.44 -9.01
CA VAL A 304 -35.30 3.09 -8.03
C VAL A 304 -34.50 3.99 -7.06
N GLU A 305 -34.38 5.29 -7.36
CA GLU A 305 -35.28 6.44 -6.97
C GLU A 305 -35.14 6.73 -5.46
N ASP A 306 -34.89 7.96 -4.97
CA ASP A 306 -35.63 9.22 -5.09
C ASP A 306 -34.66 10.42 -4.85
N GLU A 307 -34.78 11.57 -5.54
CA GLU A 307 -35.50 12.80 -5.11
C GLU A 307 -35.16 13.24 -3.66
N GLU A 308 -34.70 14.45 -3.35
CA GLU A 308 -35.32 15.74 -3.64
C GLU A 308 -34.46 16.93 -3.14
N THR A 309 -34.72 18.12 -3.68
CA THR A 309 -34.56 19.46 -3.07
C THR A 309 -33.16 20.03 -2.73
N PHE A 310 -32.65 20.83 -3.66
CA PHE A 310 -31.74 21.95 -3.36
C PHE A 310 -32.56 23.19 -3.00
N LEU A 311 -32.42 23.68 -1.76
CA LEU A 311 -32.43 25.12 -1.41
C LEU A 311 -32.24 25.27 0.10
N GLY A 312 -31.13 25.88 0.52
CA GLY A 312 -30.91 26.22 1.92
C GLY A 312 -29.53 26.84 2.12
N VAL A 313 -29.46 28.17 2.06
CA VAL A 313 -28.28 28.94 2.47
C VAL A 313 -28.12 28.81 3.99
N PRO A 314 -26.97 28.35 4.53
CA PRO A 314 -26.77 28.36 5.96
C PRO A 314 -26.39 29.75 6.46
N ARG A 315 -27.24 30.29 7.34
CA ARG A 315 -26.88 31.31 8.33
C ARG A 315 -25.79 30.73 9.21
N PHE A 316 -24.54 31.20 9.14
CA PHE A 316 -23.57 31.33 10.25
C PHE A 316 -22.18 31.71 9.71
N ILE A 317 -22.09 32.83 8.98
CA ILE A 317 -20.85 33.62 8.88
C ILE A 317 -21.13 35.02 9.39
N LEU A 318 -21.80 35.10 10.53
CA LEU A 318 -21.89 36.26 11.42
C LEU A 318 -22.25 35.56 12.74
N HIS A 319 -21.35 35.25 13.65
CA HIS A 319 -20.72 36.20 14.54
C HIS A 319 -19.40 35.61 15.04
N SER A 320 -18.27 36.18 14.61
CA SER A 320 -17.03 36.14 15.38
C SER A 320 -17.21 37.05 16.58
N GLY A 321 -17.30 36.49 17.79
CA GLY A 321 -17.39 37.30 19.00
C GLY A 321 -17.60 36.47 20.25
N ASN A 322 -16.50 36.05 20.87
CA ASN A 322 -16.36 35.62 22.26
C ASN A 322 -17.43 34.68 22.84
N ASN A 323 -17.05 33.40 22.90
CA ASN A 323 -17.18 32.43 23.99
C ASN A 323 -17.19 31.04 23.34
N GLU A 324 -16.51 30.06 23.95
CA GLU A 324 -16.39 28.65 23.51
C GLU A 324 -17.51 28.22 22.56
N THR A 325 -17.20 28.12 21.28
CA THR A 325 -18.17 27.69 20.27
C THR A 325 -18.55 26.23 20.55
N ASP A 326 -19.78 25.82 20.23
CA ASP A 326 -20.20 24.43 20.45
C ASP A 326 -19.27 23.43 19.73
N MET A 327 -18.66 23.85 18.61
CA MET A 327 -17.61 23.13 17.91
C MET A 327 -16.32 22.94 18.74
N ALA A 328 -15.93 23.96 19.53
CA ALA A 328 -14.79 23.89 20.43
C ALA A 328 -14.97 22.83 21.51
N LYS A 329 -16.18 22.75 22.07
CA LYS A 329 -16.53 21.74 23.08
C LYS A 329 -16.57 20.35 22.49
N LEU A 330 -17.19 20.18 21.31
CA LEU A 330 -17.22 18.90 20.60
C LEU A 330 -15.82 18.37 20.27
N LEU A 331 -14.89 19.24 19.84
CA LEU A 331 -13.52 18.84 19.54
C LEU A 331 -12.71 18.50 20.81
N SER A 332 -12.97 19.18 21.93
CA SER A 332 -12.40 18.83 23.24
C SER A 332 -12.91 17.48 23.73
N ASP A 333 -14.23 17.28 23.71
CA ASP A 333 -14.89 16.04 24.14
C ASP A 333 -14.40 14.84 23.30
N LEU A 334 -14.21 15.02 21.99
CA LEU A 334 -13.62 13.99 21.12
C LEU A 334 -12.19 13.63 21.53
N THR A 335 -11.38 14.62 21.93
CA THR A 335 -9.98 14.41 22.31
C THR A 335 -9.88 13.73 23.69
N ASP A 336 -10.75 14.10 24.62
CA ASP A 336 -10.84 13.49 25.95
C ASP A 336 -11.38 12.05 25.86
N GLN A 337 -12.37 11.79 25.01
CA GLN A 337 -12.81 10.43 24.71
C GLN A 337 -11.70 9.61 24.05
N GLU A 338 -10.99 10.16 23.05
CA GLU A 338 -9.88 9.46 22.38
C GLU A 338 -8.77 9.02 23.38
N THR A 339 -8.42 9.88 24.34
CA THR A 339 -7.41 9.55 25.36
C THR A 339 -7.92 8.54 26.40
N HIS A 340 -9.20 8.61 26.76
CA HIS A 340 -9.86 7.61 27.61
C HIS A 340 -9.91 6.24 26.92
N LEU A 341 -10.17 6.17 25.62
CA LEU A 341 -10.18 4.92 24.86
C LEU A 341 -8.80 4.29 24.72
N LYS A 342 -7.77 5.12 24.50
CA LYS A 342 -6.37 4.65 24.48
C LYS A 342 -5.95 4.02 25.81
N THR A 343 -6.48 4.52 26.92
CA THR A 343 -6.17 4.01 28.26
C THR A 343 -7.05 2.82 28.68
N GLU A 344 -8.31 2.77 28.25
CA GLU A 344 -9.27 1.73 28.64
C GLU A 344 -9.23 0.46 27.77
N TYR A 345 -8.89 0.56 26.47
CA TYR A 345 -8.97 -0.55 25.49
C TYR A 345 -7.63 -1.12 25.02
N SER A 346 -6.56 -0.97 25.80
CA SER A 346 -5.26 -1.60 25.52
C SER A 346 -5.25 -3.13 25.76
N LEU A 347 -6.20 -3.86 25.16
CA LEU A 347 -6.20 -5.32 25.16
C LEU A 347 -5.58 -5.86 23.89
N ASN A 348 -4.33 -6.30 24.04
CA ASN A 348 -3.47 -6.84 23.00
C ASN A 348 -4.05 -8.15 22.46
N ILE A 349 -4.35 -8.20 21.15
CA ILE A 349 -4.78 -9.42 20.45
C ILE A 349 -3.73 -10.55 20.63
N GLU A 350 -2.46 -10.18 20.78
CA GLU A 350 -1.35 -11.11 21.01
C GLU A 350 -1.35 -11.69 22.43
N ASP A 351 -1.83 -10.95 23.44
CA ASP A 351 -1.95 -11.45 24.82
C ASP A 351 -3.09 -12.47 24.93
N VAL A 352 -4.20 -12.23 24.22
CA VAL A 352 -5.31 -13.20 24.13
C VAL A 352 -4.85 -14.47 23.41
N LYS A 353 -4.06 -14.36 22.33
CA LYS A 353 -3.47 -15.52 21.66
C LYS A 353 -2.46 -16.27 22.53
N ASN A 354 -1.60 -15.57 23.25
CA ASN A 354 -0.62 -16.16 24.15
C ASN A 354 -1.30 -16.88 25.33
N PHE A 355 -2.36 -16.29 25.88
CA PHE A 355 -3.20 -16.91 26.90
C PHE A 355 -3.92 -18.16 26.40
N LEU A 356 -4.53 -18.11 25.21
CA LEU A 356 -5.16 -19.28 24.57
C LEU A 356 -4.14 -20.39 24.24
N GLY A 357 -2.94 -20.01 23.80
CA GLY A 357 -1.84 -20.95 23.54
C GLY A 357 -1.32 -21.63 24.81
N HIS A 358 -1.23 -20.89 25.92
CA HIS A 358 -0.84 -21.42 27.22
C HIS A 358 -1.92 -22.32 27.85
N LEU A 359 -3.20 -21.96 27.72
CA LEU A 359 -4.34 -22.80 28.11
C LEU A 359 -4.39 -24.11 27.31
N SER A 360 -4.17 -24.04 25.99
CA SER A 360 -4.11 -25.23 25.13
C SER A 360 -2.99 -26.19 25.55
N LYS A 361 -1.79 -25.67 25.85
CA LYS A 361 -0.66 -26.48 26.34
C LYS A 361 -0.94 -27.13 27.70
N LYS A 362 -1.61 -26.42 28.62
CA LYS A 362 -1.97 -26.96 29.94
C LYS A 362 -3.10 -28.00 29.87
N LEU A 363 -4.13 -27.78 29.05
CA LEU A 363 -5.21 -28.75 28.84
C LEU A 363 -4.70 -30.04 28.18
N ASN A 364 -3.76 -29.94 27.24
CA ASN A 364 -3.11 -31.11 26.65
C ASN A 364 -2.15 -31.85 27.61
N GLY A 365 -1.68 -31.19 28.67
CA GLY A 365 -0.92 -31.81 29.76
C GLY A 365 -1.78 -32.51 30.82
N VAL A 366 -3.10 -32.29 30.80
CA VAL A 366 -4.08 -32.94 31.70
C VAL A 366 -4.80 -34.04 30.90
N THR A 367 -4.05 -35.00 30.36
CA THR A 367 -4.63 -36.28 29.92
C THR A 367 -4.74 -37.24 31.09
N PHE A 368 -5.98 -37.56 31.45
CA PHE A 368 -6.42 -38.82 32.08
C PHE A 368 -5.49 -39.42 33.15
N LEU A 369 -5.59 -38.92 34.37
CA LEU A 369 -5.32 -39.74 35.55
C LEU A 369 -6.42 -39.46 36.59
N ASN A 370 -7.19 -40.52 36.85
CA ASN A 370 -8.34 -40.66 37.76
C ASN A 370 -9.72 -40.34 37.18
N ILE A 371 -10.23 -41.23 36.34
CA ILE A 371 -11.33 -42.16 36.72
C ILE A 371 -10.94 -43.55 36.22
#